data_AF-A0A7X7LU22-F1
#
_entry.id   AF-A0A7X7LU22-F1
#
_cell.length_a   1.000
_cell.length_b   1.000
_cell.length_c   1.000
_cell.angle_alpha   90.00
_cell.angle_beta   90.00
_cell.angle_gamma   90.00
#
_symmetry.space_group_name_H-M   'P 1'
#
loop_
_entity.id
_entity.type
_entity.pdbx_description
1 polymer ?
#
loop_
_entity_poly.entity_id
_entity_poly.type
_entity_poly.pdbx_seq_one_letter_code
_entity_poly.pdbx_strand_id
1 'polypeptide(L)' 'MKKPIYTSAADAEAAFYDALARADFDAMMSVWSEDDEIACIHPGGPRIVGLQAVREAWRQMLSGGA' A
#
# COMPACT_ATOMS: atom_id res chain seq x y z
N MET A 1 -8.51 -12.45 6.35
CA MET A 1 -7.74 -12.01 7.53
C MET A 1 -8.29 -10.69 8.03
N LYS A 2 -8.21 -10.41 9.32
CA LYS A 2 -8.67 -9.15 9.92
C LYS A 2 -7.59 -8.08 9.72
N LYS A 3 -7.95 -6.90 9.23
CA LYS A 3 -7.01 -5.78 9.04
C LYS A 3 -6.37 -5.39 10.40
N PRO A 4 -5.05 -5.24 10.48
CA PRO A 4 -4.38 -4.86 11.72
C PRO A 4 -4.75 -3.43 12.13
N ILE A 5 -4.77 -3.17 13.44
CA ILE A 5 -4.86 -1.82 14.00
C ILE A 5 -3.45 -1.38 14.37
N TYR A 6 -2.94 -0.37 13.69
CA TYR A 6 -1.66 0.24 14.04
C TYR A 6 -1.87 1.27 15.14
N THR A 7 -1.14 1.13 16.24
CA THR A 7 -1.28 1.98 17.44
C THR A 7 -0.50 3.29 17.37
N SER A 8 0.39 3.42 16.38
CA SER A 8 1.14 4.64 16.09
C SER A 8 1.37 4.79 14.59
N ALA A 9 1.70 6.01 14.14
CA ALA A 9 2.09 6.26 12.76
C ALA A 9 3.38 5.50 12.38
N ALA A 10 4.33 5.37 13.32
CA ALA A 10 5.57 4.62 13.11
C ALA A 10 5.31 3.12 12.88
N ASP A 11 4.33 2.52 13.58
CA ASP A 11 3.97 1.12 13.37
C ASP A 11 3.38 0.90 11.97
N ALA A 12 2.52 1.82 11.50
CA ALA A 12 1.95 1.76 10.16
C ALA A 12 3.03 1.94 9.07
N GLU A 13 3.96 2.88 9.27
CA GLU A 13 5.09 3.10 8.36
C GLU A 13 6.03 1.89 8.31
N ALA A 14 6.36 1.30 9.47
CA ALA A 14 7.18 0.09 9.53
C ALA A 14 6.52 -1.08 8.78
N ALA A 15 5.22 -1.28 8.95
CA ALA A 15 4.46 -2.29 8.22
C ALA A 15 4.41 -2.03 6.71
N PHE A 16 4.29 -0.77 6.29
CA PHE A 16 4.34 -0.37 4.88
C PHE A 16 5.68 -0.77 4.22
N TYR A 17 6.79 -0.42 4.86
CA TYR A 17 8.11 -0.72 4.30
C TYR A 17 8.49 -2.21 4.42
N ASP A 18 8.03 -2.94 5.45
CA ASP A 18 8.20 -4.40 5.52
C ASP A 18 7.45 -5.10 4.36
N ALA A 19 6.19 -4.72 4.13
CA ALA A 19 5.39 -5.26 3.04
C ALA A 19 6.02 -4.97 1.66
N LEU A 20 6.54 -3.76 1.47
CA LEU A 20 7.27 -3.38 0.26
C LEU A 20 8.53 -4.24 0.07
N ALA A 21 9.37 -4.36 1.10
CA ALA A 21 10.63 -5.09 1.04
C ALA A 21 10.43 -6.59 0.72
N ARG A 22 9.31 -7.15 1.18
CA ARG A 22 8.94 -8.56 0.96
C ARG A 22 8.10 -8.78 -0.31
N ALA A 23 7.80 -7.72 -1.05
CA ALA A 23 6.84 -7.72 -2.16
C ALA A 23 5.49 -8.39 -1.80
N ASP A 24 5.05 -8.20 -0.55
CA ASP A 24 3.86 -8.83 0.01
C ASP A 24 2.63 -7.95 -0.25
N PHE A 25 1.87 -8.29 -1.30
CA PHE A 25 0.71 -7.52 -1.74
C PHE A 25 -0.41 -7.48 -0.69
N ASP A 26 -0.69 -8.60 -0.02
CA ASP A 26 -1.76 -8.65 0.98
C ASP A 26 -1.37 -7.83 2.23
N ALA A 27 -0.10 -7.91 2.66
CA ALA A 27 0.41 -7.05 3.73
C ALA A 27 0.38 -5.57 3.32
N MET A 28 0.76 -5.23 2.09
CA MET A 28 0.74 -3.87 1.56
C MET A 28 -0.68 -3.30 1.63
N MET A 29 -1.68 -4.05 1.16
CA MET A 29 -3.09 -3.62 1.20
C MET A 29 -3.65 -3.51 2.62
N SER A 30 -3.05 -4.17 3.61
CA SER A 30 -3.48 -4.07 5.00
C SER A 30 -3.16 -2.71 5.65
N VAL A 31 -2.18 -1.97 5.11
CA VAL A 31 -1.76 -0.65 5.63
C VAL A 31 -2.66 0.48 5.16
N TRP A 32 -3.20 0.38 3.94
CA TRP A 32 -4.00 1.44 3.33
C TRP A 32 -5.37 1.58 4.01
N SER A 33 -5.83 2.83 4.18
CA SER A 33 -7.22 3.09 4.58
C SER A 33 -8.20 2.56 3.53
N GLU A 34 -9.40 2.19 3.95
CA GLU A 34 -10.50 1.79 3.04
C GLU A 34 -11.34 3.00 2.59
N ASP A 35 -10.89 4.21 2.90
CA ASP A 35 -11.49 5.47 2.45
C ASP A 35 -11.31 5.65 0.93
N ASP A 36 -12.30 6.24 0.28
CA ASP A 36 -12.29 6.54 -1.15
C ASP A 36 -11.37 7.71 -1.51
N GLU A 37 -10.90 8.49 -0.52
CA GLU A 37 -10.05 9.67 -0.73
C GLU A 37 -8.53 9.39 -0.62
N ILE A 38 -8.10 8.14 -0.40
CA ILE A 38 -6.66 7.83 -0.32
C ILE A 38 -5.92 8.18 -1.61
N ALA A 39 -4.65 8.53 -1.49
CA ALA A 39 -3.80 8.81 -2.64
C ALA A 39 -2.42 8.17 -2.55
N CYS A 40 -1.89 7.74 -3.69
CA CYS A 40 -0.53 7.24 -3.85
C CYS A 40 0.17 8.00 -4.99
N ILE A 41 1.44 8.35 -4.79
CA ILE A 41 2.30 8.95 -5.82
C ILE A 41 3.57 8.13 -5.86
N HIS A 42 3.74 7.36 -6.94
CA HIS A 42 5.01 6.67 -7.21
C HIS A 42 6.04 7.65 -7.79
N PRO A 43 7.34 7.36 -7.66
CA PRO A 43 8.39 8.21 -8.25
C PRO A 43 8.16 8.47 -9.74
N GLY A 44 8.05 9.74 -10.13
CA GLY A 44 7.82 10.16 -11.52
C GLY A 44 6.41 9.91 -12.08
N GLY A 45 5.49 9.33 -11.28
CA GLY A 45 4.13 9.01 -11.69
C GLY A 45 3.10 10.10 -11.36
N PRO A 46 1.87 9.99 -11.92
CA PRO A 46 0.75 10.84 -11.54
C PRO A 46 0.25 10.53 -10.12
N ARG A 47 -0.56 11.43 -9.57
CA ARG A 47 -1.33 11.15 -8.36
C ARG A 47 -2.43 10.13 -8.68
N ILE A 48 -2.41 9.00 -7.99
CA ILE A 48 -3.40 7.94 -8.04
C ILE A 48 -4.35 8.13 -6.86
N VAL A 49 -5.66 8.12 -7.08
CA VAL A 49 -6.68 8.39 -6.04
C VAL A 49 -7.68 7.24 -5.98
N GLY A 50 -8.06 6.87 -4.76
CA GLY A 50 -9.05 5.84 -4.46
C GLY A 50 -8.47 4.44 -4.33
N LEU A 51 -9.09 3.63 -3.47
CA LEU A 51 -8.59 2.31 -3.05
C LEU A 51 -8.33 1.36 -4.21
N GLN A 52 -9.26 1.28 -5.17
CA GLN A 52 -9.13 0.37 -6.31
C GLN A 52 -7.95 0.73 -7.20
N ALA A 53 -7.74 2.01 -7.48
CA ALA A 53 -6.64 2.47 -8.33
C ALA A 53 -5.28 2.30 -7.63
N VAL A 54 -5.21 2.60 -6.33
CA VAL A 54 -4.00 2.37 -5.51
C VAL A 54 -3.68 0.87 -5.44
N ARG A 55 -4.68 0.02 -5.24
CA ARG A 55 -4.52 -1.44 -5.22
C ARG A 55 -3.95 -1.95 -6.54
N GLU A 56 -4.47 -1.48 -7.67
CA GLU A 56 -3.98 -1.89 -8.99
C GLU A 56 -2.53 -1.44 -9.24
N ALA A 57 -2.19 -0.21 -8.85
CA ALA A 57 -0.84 0.32 -8.96
C ALA A 57 0.18 -0.53 -8.17
N TRP A 58 -0.16 -0.89 -6.93
CA TRP A 58 0.67 -1.79 -6.12
C TRP A 58 0.75 -3.21 -6.70
N ARG A 59 -0.35 -3.75 -7.23
CA ARG A 59 -0.35 -5.07 -7.87
C ARG A 59 0.64 -5.10 -9.03
N GLN A 60 0.61 -4.09 -9.89
CA GLN A 60 1.53 -3.96 -11.02
C GLN A 60 2.98 -3.79 -10.56
N MET A 61 3.23 -2.89 -9.61
CA MET A 61 4.58 -2.62 -9.09
C MET A 61 5.20 -3.87 -8.45
N LEU A 62 4.46 -4.58 -7.60
CA LEU A 62 4.96 -5.76 -6.89
C LEU A 62 5.04 -7.00 -7.80
N SER A 63 4.26 -7.05 -8.88
CA SER A 63 4.39 -8.11 -9.90
C SER A 63 5.62 -7.96 -10.79
N GLY A 64 6.22 -6.77 -10.84
CA GLY A 64 7.36 -6.41 -11.70
C GLY A 64 8.73 -6.77 -11.15
N GLY A 65 8.83 -7.63 -10.12
CA GLY A 65 10.10 -8.16 -9.64
C GLY A 65 10.65 -9.28 -10.54
N ALA A 66 11.09 -8.93 -11.75
CA ALA A 66 11.89 -9.78 -12.64
C ALA A 66 13.03 -8.96 -13.25
#